data_AF-A0AAV5YQM5-F1
#
_entry.id   AF-A0AAV5YQM5-F1
#
_cell.length_a   1.000
_cell.length_b   1.000
_cell.length_c   1.000
_cell.angle_alpha   90.00
_cell.angle_beta   90.00
_cell.angle_gamma   90.00
#
_symmetry.space_group_name_H-M   'P 1'
#
loop_
_entity.id
_entity.type
_entity.pdbx_description
1 polymer ?
#
loop_
_entity_poly.entity_id
_entity_poly.type
_entity_poly.pdbx_seq_one_letter_code
_entity_poly.pdbx_strand_id
1 'polypeptide(L)'
;MNYEWLVTTFIAGAGFAVGLWRYDETRWRQLLVDLQGDKNAAAAVAVRVRAGRFPQWRSKRRRELFDALCVAAVFQRSGRSRALIYGALENAGRRGQFENADTYRSEIRETVDRITMIVGQGSAYTDLTRGRRLLLDLRAALHLDPDVRLRVDRFELNARAADGGWPPDVRLCHPVFAWVEIEGLVNRLGGLILVGPAEGQCPVLALDYHVVARKLGGKPPERPTLTSVGAGVRKAKYTDPDDRGRNRVRLVEQLATIVDTHPLYRGAFAVAAVPGRRHDFSTKLGNDLARRTGKPFITLNARADSSQHEPRFVVDTSSVQGKMVIVVDDVYRTGRTLQAAVTALRHAGATDVLGLTATCTTSAAVSPCGHHRDDAPAEVLSG
;
A
#
# COMPACT_ATOMS: atom_id res chain seq x y z
N MET A 1 -33.46 51.48 -28.43
CA MET A 1 -32.87 50.77 -27.26
C MET A 1 -31.38 51.02 -27.27
N ASN A 2 -30.85 51.76 -26.30
CA ASN A 2 -29.48 52.30 -26.37
C ASN A 2 -28.45 51.21 -26.05
N TYR A 3 -27.63 50.87 -27.03
CA TYR A 3 -26.58 49.85 -26.94
C TYR A 3 -25.56 50.14 -25.83
N GLU A 4 -25.30 51.41 -25.52
CA GLU A 4 -24.37 51.84 -24.47
C GLU A 4 -24.78 51.39 -23.05
N TRP A 5 -26.09 51.34 -22.76
CA TRP A 5 -26.60 50.87 -21.47
C TRP A 5 -26.41 49.36 -21.31
N LEU A 6 -26.56 48.60 -22.40
CA LEU A 6 -26.34 47.15 -22.38
C LEU A 6 -24.85 46.81 -22.16
N VAL A 7 -23.94 47.53 -22.83
CA VAL A 7 -22.50 47.33 -22.67
C VAL A 7 -22.04 47.64 -21.25
N THR A 8 -22.50 48.76 -20.67
CA THR A 8 -22.11 49.17 -19.31
C THR A 8 -22.64 48.19 -18.25
N THR A 9 -23.88 47.73 -18.39
CA THR A 9 -24.49 46.74 -17.49
C THR A 9 -23.77 45.39 -17.59
N PHE A 10 -23.39 44.98 -18.80
CA PHE A 10 -22.63 43.75 -19.02
C PHE A 10 -21.24 43.79 -18.38
N ILE A 11 -20.51 44.90 -18.54
CA ILE A 11 -19.17 45.07 -17.93
C ILE A 11 -19.25 45.06 -16.40
N ALA A 12 -20.22 45.75 -15.81
CA ALA A 12 -20.44 45.76 -14.37
C ALA A 12 -20.81 44.36 -13.83
N GLY A 13 -21.70 43.66 -14.53
CA GLY A 13 -22.07 42.28 -14.20
C GLY A 13 -20.90 41.31 -14.28
N ALA A 14 -20.07 41.41 -15.33
CA ALA A 14 -18.87 40.60 -15.49
C ALA A 14 -17.83 40.89 -14.38
N GLY A 15 -17.62 42.17 -14.04
CA GLY A 15 -16.72 42.58 -12.96
C GLY A 15 -17.15 42.05 -11.59
N PHE A 16 -18.46 42.12 -11.28
CA PHE A 16 -19.02 41.56 -10.05
C PHE A 16 -18.89 40.04 -10.00
N ALA A 17 -19.16 39.34 -11.11
CA ALA A 17 -19.00 37.90 -11.20
C ALA A 17 -17.53 37.46 -11.01
N VAL A 18 -16.58 38.17 -11.62
CA VAL A 18 -15.14 37.94 -11.43
C VAL A 18 -14.70 38.25 -10.00
N GLY A 19 -15.23 39.31 -9.39
CA GLY A 19 -14.99 39.67 -7.99
C GLY A 19 -15.47 38.60 -7.01
N LEU A 20 -16.71 38.12 -7.17
CA LEU A 20 -17.26 37.01 -6.38
C LEU A 20 -16.45 35.73 -6.58
N TRP A 21 -16.04 35.44 -7.81
CA TRP A 21 -15.20 34.28 -8.11
C TRP A 21 -13.83 34.35 -7.42
N ARG A 22 -13.16 35.51 -7.44
CA ARG A 22 -11.88 35.73 -6.73
C ARG A 22 -12.03 35.70 -5.22
N TYR A 23 -13.11 36.25 -4.67
CA TYR A 23 -13.40 36.21 -3.24
C TYR A 23 -13.59 34.76 -2.76
N ASP A 24 -14.37 33.98 -3.51
CA ASP A 24 -14.59 32.58 -3.24
C ASP A 24 -13.29 31.75 -3.38
N GLU A 25 -12.43 32.06 -4.35
CA GLU A 25 -11.11 31.43 -4.48
C GLU A 25 -10.15 31.78 -3.33
N THR A 26 -10.15 33.03 -2.87
CA THR A 26 -9.30 33.47 -1.75
C THR A 26 -9.74 32.82 -0.45
N ARG A 27 -11.06 32.82 -0.18
CA ARG A 27 -11.64 32.13 0.98
C ARG A 27 -11.38 30.63 0.95
N TRP A 28 -11.39 30.03 -0.24
CA TRP A 28 -11.04 28.63 -0.45
C TRP A 28 -9.58 28.33 -0.10
N ARG A 29 -8.64 29.13 -0.61
CA ARG A 29 -7.22 28.98 -0.29
C ARG A 29 -6.95 29.14 1.20
N GLN A 30 -7.59 30.12 1.84
CA GLN A 30 -7.46 30.32 3.29
C GLN A 30 -7.99 29.10 4.06
N LEU A 31 -9.13 28.54 3.68
CA LEU A 31 -9.66 27.32 4.29
C LEU A 31 -8.67 26.15 4.19
N LEU A 32 -8.01 25.97 3.04
CA LEU A 32 -7.01 24.91 2.87
C LEU A 32 -5.79 25.10 3.79
N VAL A 33 -5.33 26.34 3.95
CA VAL A 33 -4.25 26.68 4.89
C VAL A 33 -4.68 26.45 6.34
N ASP A 34 -5.88 26.90 6.70
CA ASP A 34 -6.43 26.73 8.06
C ASP A 34 -6.62 25.25 8.40
N LEU A 35 -7.02 24.42 7.44
CA LEU A 35 -7.13 22.96 7.63
C LEU A 35 -5.78 22.31 7.97
N GLN A 36 -4.68 22.85 7.44
CA GLN A 36 -3.33 22.34 7.67
C GLN A 36 -2.74 22.82 9.01
N GLY A 37 -3.15 24.00 9.51
CA GLY A 37 -2.59 24.62 10.71
C GLY A 37 -3.48 24.62 11.96
N ASP A 38 -4.80 24.70 11.81
CA ASP A 38 -5.77 24.89 12.90
C ASP A 38 -6.61 23.63 13.16
N LYS A 39 -6.47 23.11 14.38
CA LYS A 39 -7.19 21.94 14.90
C LYS A 39 -8.71 22.15 14.95
N ASN A 40 -9.14 23.38 15.22
CA ASN A 40 -10.55 23.72 15.34
C ASN A 40 -11.21 23.83 13.97
N ALA A 41 -10.51 24.44 13.00
CA ALA A 41 -10.96 24.52 11.61
C ALA A 41 -11.19 23.13 11.01
N ALA A 42 -10.23 22.20 11.12
CA ALA A 42 -10.41 20.86 10.57
C ALA A 42 -11.50 20.05 11.26
N ALA A 43 -11.63 20.15 12.59
CA ALA A 43 -12.71 19.50 13.32
C ALA A 43 -14.08 20.06 12.90
N ALA A 44 -14.22 21.37 12.74
CA ALA A 44 -15.45 22.01 12.31
C ALA A 44 -15.85 21.61 10.88
N VAL A 45 -14.88 21.58 9.95
CA VAL A 45 -15.11 21.09 8.59
C VAL A 45 -15.50 19.61 8.60
N ALA A 46 -14.78 18.78 9.36
CA ALA A 46 -15.10 17.36 9.49
C ALA A 46 -16.52 17.12 10.02
N VAL A 47 -16.97 17.87 11.03
CA VAL A 47 -18.35 17.78 11.55
C VAL A 47 -19.38 18.12 10.46
N ARG A 48 -19.13 19.16 9.65
CA ARG A 48 -20.04 19.54 8.55
C ARG A 48 -20.09 18.46 7.47
N VAL A 49 -18.94 17.92 7.09
CA VAL A 49 -18.83 16.80 6.14
C VAL A 49 -19.59 15.58 6.67
N ARG A 50 -19.34 15.19 7.92
CA ARG A 50 -20.01 14.07 8.59
C ARG A 50 -21.54 14.25 8.65
N ALA A 51 -22.00 15.47 8.90
CA ALA A 51 -23.42 15.81 8.91
C ALA A 51 -24.06 15.82 7.50
N GLY A 52 -23.31 15.53 6.42
CA GLY A 52 -23.81 15.62 5.05
C GLY A 52 -24.02 17.04 4.55
N ARG A 53 -23.55 18.04 5.29
CA ARG A 53 -23.66 19.45 4.93
C ARG A 53 -22.48 19.82 4.03
N PHE A 54 -22.32 19.06 2.95
CA PHE A 54 -21.38 19.42 1.89
C PHE A 54 -22.08 20.41 0.96
N PRO A 55 -21.57 21.63 0.79
CA PRO A 55 -22.00 22.47 -0.31
C PRO A 55 -21.75 21.75 -1.66
N GLN A 56 -22.60 22.03 -2.66
CA GLN A 56 -22.55 21.45 -4.01
C GLN A 56 -21.32 21.94 -4.80
N TRP A 57 -20.12 21.72 -4.27
CA TRP A 57 -18.88 22.15 -4.89
C TRP A 57 -18.50 21.26 -6.06
N ARG A 58 -17.88 21.89 -7.08
CA ARG A 58 -17.27 21.20 -8.22
C ARG A 58 -16.29 20.12 -7.74
N SER A 59 -16.21 19.02 -8.48
CA SER A 59 -15.39 17.83 -8.16
C SER A 59 -13.95 18.16 -7.73
N LYS A 60 -13.30 19.14 -8.40
CA LYS A 60 -11.93 19.57 -8.08
C LYS A 60 -11.76 20.09 -6.65
N ARG A 61 -12.61 21.03 -6.20
CA ARG A 61 -12.52 21.61 -4.84
C ARG A 61 -12.83 20.58 -3.76
N ARG A 62 -13.75 19.66 -4.05
CA ARG A 62 -14.06 18.55 -3.16
C ARG A 62 -12.82 17.67 -2.93
N ARG A 63 -12.09 17.32 -4.00
CA ARG A 63 -10.83 16.56 -3.91
C ARG A 63 -9.77 17.29 -3.08
N GLU A 64 -9.57 18.59 -3.34
CA GLU A 64 -8.63 19.42 -2.56
C GLU A 64 -9.01 19.49 -1.07
N LEU A 65 -10.30 19.54 -0.73
CA LEU A 65 -10.74 19.46 0.67
C LEU A 65 -10.38 18.13 1.31
N PHE A 66 -10.63 17.03 0.60
CA PHE A 66 -10.34 15.69 1.10
C PHE A 66 -8.84 15.51 1.32
N ASP A 67 -8.02 16.01 0.39
CA ASP A 67 -6.56 16.00 0.52
C ASP A 67 -6.13 16.76 1.79
N ALA A 68 -6.66 17.96 2.01
CA ALA A 68 -6.38 18.75 3.21
C ALA A 68 -6.87 18.06 4.49
N LEU A 69 -8.04 17.42 4.48
CA LEU A 69 -8.56 16.66 5.63
C LEU A 69 -7.71 15.42 5.93
N CYS A 70 -7.26 14.68 4.92
CA CYS A 70 -6.35 13.53 5.10
C CYS A 70 -5.01 13.98 5.70
N VAL A 71 -4.43 15.07 5.17
CA VAL A 71 -3.20 15.67 5.74
C VAL A 71 -3.45 16.12 7.19
N ALA A 72 -4.55 16.81 7.45
CA ALA A 72 -4.91 17.22 8.81
C ALA A 72 -5.08 16.01 9.74
N ALA A 73 -5.74 14.94 9.30
CA ALA A 73 -5.91 13.72 10.09
C ALA A 73 -4.56 13.10 10.48
N VAL A 74 -3.62 13.11 9.54
CA VAL A 74 -2.27 12.55 9.71
C VAL A 74 -1.36 13.41 10.57
N PHE A 75 -1.51 14.74 10.57
CA PHE A 75 -0.58 15.63 11.27
C PHE A 75 -1.17 16.34 12.51
N GLN A 76 -2.47 16.20 12.78
CA GLN A 76 -3.08 16.85 13.95
C GLN A 76 -2.74 16.19 15.29
N ARG A 77 -2.52 17.06 16.29
CA ARG A 77 -2.14 16.63 17.65
C ARG A 77 -3.31 16.18 18.54
N SER A 78 -4.55 16.60 18.25
CA SER A 78 -5.73 16.35 19.10
C SER A 78 -6.41 15.01 18.79
N GLY A 79 -6.65 14.17 19.81
CA GLY A 79 -7.40 12.91 19.63
C GLY A 79 -8.85 13.12 19.20
N ARG A 80 -9.54 14.12 19.79
CA ARG A 80 -10.95 14.43 19.48
C ARG A 80 -11.13 14.93 18.04
N SER A 81 -10.28 15.85 17.59
CA SER A 81 -10.34 16.38 16.21
C SER A 81 -10.10 15.26 15.19
N ARG A 82 -9.12 14.38 15.44
CA ARG A 82 -8.84 13.21 14.60
C ARG A 82 -10.03 12.27 14.47
N ALA A 83 -10.67 11.90 15.58
CA ALA A 83 -11.85 11.04 15.56
C ALA A 83 -13.00 11.64 14.71
N LEU A 84 -13.17 12.97 14.77
CA LEU A 84 -14.14 13.67 13.92
C LEU A 84 -13.74 13.61 12.44
N ILE A 85 -12.47 13.83 12.12
CA ILE A 85 -11.96 13.75 10.74
C ILE A 85 -12.10 12.33 10.19
N TYR A 86 -11.71 11.30 10.95
CA TYR A 86 -11.88 9.90 10.54
C TYR A 86 -13.35 9.56 10.28
N GLY A 87 -14.25 9.90 11.20
CA GLY A 87 -15.68 9.67 11.01
C GLY A 87 -16.26 10.46 9.82
N ALA A 88 -15.71 11.65 9.51
CA ALA A 88 -16.13 12.43 8.35
C ALA A 88 -15.69 11.78 7.03
N LEU A 89 -14.43 11.33 6.95
CA LEU A 89 -13.87 10.65 5.79
C LEU A 89 -14.53 9.28 5.56
N GLU A 90 -14.81 8.53 6.62
CA GLU A 90 -15.56 7.26 6.55
C GLU A 90 -16.99 7.47 6.06
N ASN A 91 -17.72 8.45 6.62
CA ASN A 91 -19.09 8.74 6.20
C ASN A 91 -19.16 9.24 4.74
N ALA A 92 -18.14 9.99 4.29
CA ALA A 92 -18.02 10.38 2.89
C ALA A 92 -17.87 9.17 1.96
N GLY A 93 -17.22 8.09 2.42
CA GLY A 93 -17.09 6.83 1.68
C GLY A 93 -18.35 5.94 1.69
N ARG A 94 -19.17 5.99 2.75
CA ARG A 94 -20.35 5.09 2.91
C ARG A 94 -21.62 5.58 2.25
N ARG A 95 -21.86 6.90 2.10
CA ARG A 95 -23.15 7.39 1.61
C ARG A 95 -23.30 7.21 0.10
N GLY A 96 -24.16 6.27 -0.30
CA GLY A 96 -24.73 6.10 -1.65
C GLY A 96 -25.61 7.26 -2.15
N GLN A 97 -25.44 8.48 -1.62
CA GLN A 97 -26.05 9.70 -2.18
C GLN A 97 -25.24 10.28 -3.35
N PHE A 98 -24.12 9.66 -3.69
CA PHE A 98 -23.36 10.00 -4.88
C PHE A 98 -23.33 8.77 -5.78
N GLU A 99 -23.69 8.93 -7.06
CA GLU A 99 -23.54 7.91 -8.12
C GLU A 99 -22.10 7.38 -8.28
N ASN A 100 -21.14 7.89 -7.50
CA ASN A 100 -19.70 7.75 -7.65
C ASN A 100 -18.97 7.31 -6.37
N ALA A 101 -19.60 6.55 -5.47
CA ALA A 101 -18.99 6.11 -4.20
C ALA A 101 -17.62 5.43 -4.40
N ASP A 102 -17.49 4.59 -5.43
CA ASP A 102 -16.22 3.93 -5.78
C ASP A 102 -15.16 4.92 -6.25
N THR A 103 -15.55 5.96 -6.99
CA THR A 103 -14.65 7.05 -7.40
C THR A 103 -14.09 7.77 -6.17
N TYR A 104 -14.94 8.09 -5.18
CA TYR A 104 -14.47 8.72 -3.94
C TYR A 104 -13.54 7.81 -3.15
N ARG A 105 -13.86 6.53 -3.04
CA ARG A 105 -12.99 5.57 -2.37
C ARG A 105 -11.64 5.46 -3.09
N SER A 106 -11.63 5.50 -4.42
CA SER A 106 -10.40 5.52 -5.22
C SER A 106 -9.59 6.79 -5.01
N GLU A 107 -10.23 7.97 -4.99
CA GLU A 107 -9.54 9.26 -4.74
C GLU A 107 -8.96 9.32 -3.33
N ILE A 108 -9.73 8.95 -2.31
CA ILE A 108 -9.27 8.88 -0.92
C ILE A 108 -8.08 7.91 -0.82
N ARG A 109 -8.17 6.74 -1.46
CA ARG A 109 -7.07 5.77 -1.49
C ARG A 109 -5.83 6.36 -2.15
N GLU A 110 -5.95 6.98 -3.32
CA GLU A 110 -4.82 7.61 -4.02
C GLU A 110 -4.15 8.66 -3.12
N THR A 111 -4.94 9.52 -2.47
CA THR A 111 -4.43 10.54 -1.55
C THR A 111 -3.72 9.95 -0.36
N VAL A 112 -4.31 8.95 0.28
CA VAL A 112 -3.69 8.28 1.43
C VAL A 112 -2.41 7.55 1.01
N ASP A 113 -2.38 6.90 -0.16
CA ASP A 113 -1.16 6.32 -0.73
C ASP A 113 -0.08 7.37 -1.00
N ARG A 114 -0.46 8.55 -1.51
CA ARG A 114 0.47 9.68 -1.69
C ARG A 114 1.09 10.11 -0.36
N ILE A 115 0.28 10.25 0.69
CA ILE A 115 0.78 10.59 2.04
C ILE A 115 1.67 9.47 2.58
N THR A 116 1.32 8.20 2.39
CA THR A 116 2.15 7.04 2.78
C THR A 116 3.55 7.10 2.21
N MET A 117 3.68 7.41 0.93
CA MET A 117 4.99 7.48 0.32
C MET A 117 5.81 8.66 0.84
N ILE A 118 5.19 9.84 1.03
CA ILE A 118 5.86 11.03 1.56
C ILE A 118 6.40 10.75 2.96
N VAL A 119 5.53 10.26 3.83
CA VAL A 119 5.87 9.97 5.23
C VAL A 119 6.89 8.83 5.32
N GLY A 120 6.73 7.79 4.49
CA GLY A 120 7.61 6.62 4.52
C GLY A 120 9.03 6.83 3.99
N GLN A 121 9.30 7.96 3.33
CA GLN A 121 10.63 8.30 2.81
C GLN A 121 11.38 9.37 3.64
N GLY A 122 10.68 10.16 4.45
CA GLY A 122 11.34 11.14 5.30
C GLY A 122 11.75 10.52 6.63
N SER A 123 13.00 10.08 6.72
CA SER A 123 13.56 9.37 7.88
C SER A 123 14.34 10.28 8.83
N ALA A 124 14.10 11.60 8.85
CA ALA A 124 14.95 12.54 9.60
C ALA A 124 14.22 13.37 10.66
N TYR A 125 12.89 13.29 10.74
CA TYR A 125 12.08 14.16 11.60
C TYR A 125 11.11 13.35 12.45
N THR A 126 11.09 13.64 13.76
CA THR A 126 10.19 13.03 14.76
C THR A 126 8.71 13.17 14.39
N ASP A 127 8.32 14.26 13.72
CA ASP A 127 6.94 14.46 13.25
C ASP A 127 6.52 13.45 12.17
N LEU A 128 7.45 12.86 11.42
CA LEU A 128 7.13 11.88 10.37
C LEU A 128 6.88 10.48 10.94
N THR A 129 7.59 10.06 11.97
CA THR A 129 7.29 8.81 12.70
C THR A 129 5.87 8.85 13.26
N ARG A 130 5.49 10.00 13.84
CA ARG A 130 4.11 10.24 14.30
C ARG A 130 3.11 10.24 13.14
N GLY A 131 3.40 10.96 12.06
CA GLY A 131 2.59 10.97 10.85
C GLY A 131 2.36 9.55 10.30
N ARG A 132 3.37 8.68 10.36
CA ARG A 132 3.27 7.29 9.88
C ARG A 132 2.25 6.48 10.67
N ARG A 133 2.29 6.59 12.00
CA ARG A 133 1.31 5.94 12.87
C ARG A 133 -0.10 6.45 12.59
N LEU A 134 -0.26 7.76 12.49
CA LEU A 134 -1.56 8.39 12.23
C LEU A 134 -2.12 8.03 10.85
N LEU A 135 -1.26 7.84 9.88
CA LEU A 135 -1.62 7.34 8.56
C LEU A 135 -2.08 5.87 8.59
N LEU A 136 -1.45 5.01 9.39
CA LEU A 136 -1.94 3.65 9.61
C LEU A 136 -3.32 3.66 10.25
N ASP A 137 -3.51 4.49 11.29
CA ASP A 137 -4.82 4.68 11.95
C ASP A 137 -5.88 5.17 10.94
N LEU A 138 -5.51 6.11 10.06
CA LEU A 138 -6.38 6.62 9.00
C LEU A 138 -6.76 5.52 7.99
N ARG A 139 -5.79 4.73 7.52
CA ARG A 139 -6.06 3.61 6.58
C ARG A 139 -6.99 2.57 7.19
N ALA A 140 -6.78 2.25 8.47
CA ALA A 140 -7.63 1.34 9.24
C ALA A 140 -9.06 1.89 9.37
N ALA A 141 -9.20 3.14 9.80
CA ALA A 141 -10.51 3.80 9.96
C ALA A 141 -11.31 3.90 8.65
N LEU A 142 -10.61 3.99 7.52
CA LEU A 142 -11.23 4.08 6.19
C LEU A 142 -11.43 2.72 5.51
N HIS A 143 -11.04 1.62 6.15
CA HIS A 143 -11.06 0.28 5.57
C HIS A 143 -10.46 0.26 4.15
N LEU A 144 -9.36 1.00 3.95
CA LEU A 144 -8.74 1.14 2.63
C LEU A 144 -7.98 -0.11 2.23
N ASP A 145 -7.37 -0.76 3.21
CA ASP A 145 -6.63 -2.00 3.05
C ASP A 145 -7.08 -3.01 4.12
N PRO A 146 -7.32 -4.27 3.73
CA PRO A 146 -7.57 -5.35 4.68
C PRO A 146 -6.31 -5.68 5.50
N ASP A 147 -5.12 -5.36 4.98
CA ASP A 147 -3.81 -5.60 5.58
C ASP A 147 -3.09 -4.29 5.99
N VAL A 148 -2.18 -4.39 6.96
CA VAL A 148 -1.27 -3.33 7.41
C VAL A 148 0.07 -3.56 6.77
N ARG A 149 0.64 -2.52 6.16
CA ARG A 149 2.03 -2.53 5.67
C ARG A 149 2.83 -1.47 6.40
N LEU A 150 3.74 -1.92 7.24
CA LEU A 150 4.65 -1.06 7.98
C LEU A 150 6.07 -1.35 7.54
N ARG A 151 6.69 -0.41 6.84
CA ARG A 151 8.15 -0.43 6.69
C ARG A 151 8.77 -0.06 8.03
N VAL A 152 9.84 -0.75 8.38
CA VAL A 152 10.70 -0.54 9.54
C VAL A 152 12.11 -0.35 9.01
N ASP A 153 12.74 0.77 9.33
CA ASP A 153 14.13 1.06 8.97
C ASP A 153 14.97 1.39 10.21
N ARG A 154 16.29 1.52 10.02
CA ARG A 154 17.23 1.79 11.12
C ARG A 154 16.92 3.09 11.88
N PHE A 155 16.37 4.10 11.20
CA PHE A 155 16.02 5.33 11.88
C PHE A 155 14.82 5.13 12.80
N GLU A 156 13.82 4.37 12.34
CA GLU A 156 12.67 4.00 13.17
C GLU A 156 13.03 3.09 14.33
N LEU A 157 14.07 2.24 14.18
CA LEU A 157 14.66 1.52 15.31
C LEU A 157 15.04 2.46 16.45
N ASN A 158 15.82 3.48 16.13
CA ASN A 158 16.35 4.42 17.11
C ASN A 158 15.27 5.32 17.70
N ALA A 159 14.33 5.81 16.87
CA ALA A 159 13.27 6.70 17.32
C ALA A 159 12.30 6.01 18.30
N ARG A 160 12.02 4.71 18.13
CA ARG A 160 11.05 3.99 18.98
C ARG A 160 11.64 3.42 20.26
N ALA A 161 12.94 3.12 20.28
CA ALA A 161 13.62 2.78 21.54
C ALA A 161 13.47 3.91 22.58
N ALA A 162 13.34 5.17 22.14
CA ALA A 162 13.11 6.32 22.99
C ALA A 162 11.65 6.48 23.50
N ASP A 163 10.66 5.99 22.75
CA ASP A 163 9.23 6.24 23.00
C ASP A 163 8.48 5.08 23.69
N GLY A 164 9.17 3.97 24.01
CA GLY A 164 8.65 2.94 24.92
C GLY A 164 7.59 1.96 24.36
N GLY A 165 7.55 1.65 23.05
CA GLY A 165 6.73 0.51 22.62
C GLY A 165 6.50 0.22 21.12
N TRP A 166 6.39 -1.09 20.83
CA TRP A 166 5.96 -1.74 19.58
C TRP A 166 4.40 -1.80 19.48
N PRO A 167 3.76 -1.97 18.30
CA PRO A 167 2.67 -1.11 17.88
C PRO A 167 1.33 -1.40 18.58
N PRO A 168 0.43 -0.38 18.61
CA PRO A 168 -0.96 -0.51 19.04
C PRO A 168 -1.84 -1.30 18.06
N ASP A 169 -1.38 -1.60 16.83
CA ASP A 169 -2.20 -2.30 15.84
C ASP A 169 -2.14 -3.80 16.10
N VAL A 170 -3.28 -4.35 16.51
CA VAL A 170 -3.46 -5.77 16.85
C VAL A 170 -3.01 -6.71 15.72
N ARG A 171 -3.05 -6.27 14.46
CA ARG A 171 -2.62 -7.06 13.29
C ARG A 171 -1.11 -7.23 13.20
N LEU A 172 -0.34 -6.43 13.95
CA LEU A 172 1.12 -6.53 14.05
C LEU A 172 1.58 -7.14 15.39
N CYS A 173 0.68 -7.76 16.16
CA CYS A 173 1.03 -8.42 17.42
C CYS A 173 1.59 -9.85 17.26
N HIS A 174 1.73 -10.35 16.03
CA HIS A 174 2.26 -11.69 15.80
C HIS A 174 3.73 -11.79 16.25
N PRO A 175 4.18 -12.92 16.83
CA PRO A 175 5.58 -13.14 17.23
C PRO A 175 6.64 -12.94 16.13
N VAL A 176 6.25 -13.09 14.85
CA VAL A 176 7.09 -12.75 13.66
C VAL A 176 7.48 -11.28 13.62
N PHE A 177 6.69 -10.43 14.25
CA PHE A 177 6.96 -9.00 14.32
C PHE A 177 7.58 -8.61 15.65
N ALA A 178 7.99 -9.56 16.50
CA ALA A 178 8.61 -9.24 17.78
C ALA A 178 9.86 -8.38 17.58
N TRP A 179 9.95 -7.29 18.35
CA TRP A 179 10.96 -6.24 18.14
C TRP A 179 12.39 -6.77 18.15
N VAL A 180 12.72 -7.53 19.20
CA VAL A 180 14.05 -8.12 19.39
C VAL A 180 14.48 -8.97 18.19
N GLU A 181 13.53 -9.58 17.48
CA GLU A 181 13.79 -10.44 16.34
C GLU A 181 13.96 -9.65 15.03
N ILE A 182 13.22 -8.56 14.86
CA ILE A 182 13.30 -7.74 13.64
C ILE A 182 14.43 -6.70 13.69
N GLU A 183 14.88 -6.29 14.88
CA GLU A 183 15.96 -5.30 15.03
C GLU A 183 17.25 -5.75 14.34
N GLY A 184 17.67 -7.00 14.60
CA GLY A 184 18.84 -7.59 13.96
C GLY A 184 18.71 -7.68 12.43
N LEU A 185 17.51 -7.95 11.93
CA LEU A 185 17.23 -7.97 10.49
C LEU A 185 17.34 -6.59 9.85
N VAL A 186 16.68 -5.59 10.45
CA VAL A 186 16.68 -4.22 9.93
C VAL A 186 18.09 -3.63 9.95
N ASN A 187 18.89 -3.95 10.96
CA ASN A 187 20.29 -3.57 11.01
C ASN A 187 21.10 -4.20 9.85
N ARG A 188 20.85 -5.45 9.46
CA ARG A 188 21.55 -6.10 8.34
C ARG A 188 21.05 -5.65 6.97
N LEU A 189 19.74 -5.53 6.79
CA LEU A 189 19.10 -5.30 5.50
C LEU A 189 18.87 -3.81 5.19
N GLY A 190 19.01 -2.93 6.19
CA GLY A 190 18.74 -1.49 6.09
C GLY A 190 17.27 -1.12 6.21
N GLY A 191 16.36 -2.08 6.03
CA GLY A 191 14.94 -1.95 6.26
C GLY A 191 14.20 -3.24 5.95
N LEU A 192 12.95 -3.31 6.40
CA LEU A 192 12.05 -4.43 6.18
C LEU A 192 10.62 -3.92 6.13
N ILE A 193 9.71 -4.64 5.48
CA ILE A 193 8.29 -4.35 5.53
C ILE A 193 7.57 -5.50 6.24
N LEU A 194 6.79 -5.13 7.23
CA LEU A 194 5.91 -6.01 7.98
C LEU A 194 4.52 -5.89 7.36
N VAL A 195 3.99 -7.01 6.91
CA VAL A 195 2.61 -7.09 6.44
C VAL A 195 1.80 -7.81 7.49
N GLY A 196 1.12 -7.02 8.34
CA GLY A 196 0.15 -7.48 9.32
C GLY A 196 -1.15 -7.78 8.60
N PRO A 197 -1.49 -9.04 8.36
CA PRO A 197 -2.45 -9.37 7.34
C PRO A 197 -3.87 -9.24 7.94
N ALA A 198 -4.90 -9.39 7.12
CA ALA A 198 -6.28 -9.41 7.63
C ALA A 198 -6.50 -10.61 8.57
N GLU A 199 -7.58 -10.61 9.34
CA GLU A 199 -7.93 -11.73 10.22
C GLU A 199 -7.88 -13.08 9.47
N GLY A 200 -7.19 -14.07 10.04
CA GLY A 200 -7.00 -15.40 9.45
C GLY A 200 -5.88 -15.55 8.42
N GLN A 201 -5.22 -14.46 8.00
CA GLN A 201 -4.09 -14.51 7.08
C GLN A 201 -2.74 -14.72 7.80
N CYS A 202 -1.70 -15.16 7.08
CA CYS A 202 -0.36 -15.35 7.67
C CYS A 202 0.46 -14.05 7.74
N PRO A 203 1.26 -13.82 8.80
CA PRO A 203 2.19 -12.70 8.85
C PRO A 203 3.18 -12.78 7.69
N VAL A 204 3.52 -11.65 7.07
CA VAL A 204 4.49 -11.60 5.96
C VAL A 204 5.62 -10.62 6.26
N LEU A 205 6.86 -11.04 5.99
CA LEU A 205 8.00 -10.13 5.87
C LEU A 205 8.32 -9.90 4.39
N ALA A 206 8.56 -8.64 4.01
CA ALA A 206 9.02 -8.27 2.68
C ALA A 206 10.28 -7.39 2.74
N LEU A 207 11.20 -7.54 1.78
CA LEU A 207 12.45 -6.76 1.79
C LEU A 207 12.21 -5.27 1.55
N ASP A 208 11.31 -4.91 0.63
CA ASP A 208 11.05 -3.52 0.26
C ASP A 208 9.69 -3.37 -0.45
N TYR A 209 9.27 -2.13 -0.69
CA TYR A 209 8.18 -1.82 -1.60
C TYR A 209 8.62 -2.08 -3.04
N HIS A 210 7.69 -2.45 -3.92
CA HIS A 210 8.00 -2.71 -5.32
C HIS A 210 8.26 -1.40 -6.09
N VAL A 211 7.42 -0.39 -5.83
CA VAL A 211 7.50 0.95 -6.41
C VAL A 211 7.36 2.00 -5.32
N VAL A 212 7.92 3.18 -5.59
CA VAL A 212 7.77 4.40 -4.80
C VAL A 212 7.49 5.54 -5.77
N ALA A 213 6.58 6.46 -5.46
CA ALA A 213 6.50 7.68 -6.29
C ALA A 213 7.57 8.68 -5.87
N ARG A 214 7.91 9.54 -6.82
CA ARG A 214 8.90 10.60 -6.65
C ARG A 214 8.29 11.76 -5.84
N LYS A 215 9.14 12.50 -5.12
CA LYS A 215 8.76 13.66 -4.29
C LYS A 215 7.78 14.60 -5.02
N LEU A 216 6.77 15.07 -4.29
CA LEU A 216 5.92 16.19 -4.70
C LEU A 216 6.74 17.50 -4.70
N GLY A 217 7.32 17.82 -5.85
CA GLY A 217 8.00 19.09 -6.11
C GLY A 217 7.17 20.05 -6.98
N GLY A 218 5.85 20.09 -6.78
CA GLY A 218 4.92 20.94 -7.58
C GLY A 218 4.76 20.55 -9.05
N LYS A 219 5.51 19.58 -9.54
CA LYS A 219 5.36 19.00 -10.88
C LYS A 219 4.34 17.87 -10.87
N PRO A 220 3.64 17.61 -12.00
CA PRO A 220 2.74 16.47 -12.14
C PRO A 220 3.46 15.18 -11.72
N PRO A 221 2.73 14.20 -11.13
CA PRO A 221 3.33 13.01 -10.58
C PRO A 221 4.11 12.28 -11.67
N GLU A 222 5.44 12.28 -11.56
CA GLU A 222 6.28 11.46 -12.41
C GLU A 222 5.93 9.99 -12.20
N ARG A 223 6.12 9.19 -13.25
CA ARG A 223 5.82 7.74 -13.24
C ARG A 223 6.43 7.09 -11.98
N PRO A 224 5.70 6.16 -11.32
CA PRO A 224 6.23 5.42 -10.17
C PRO A 224 7.60 4.83 -10.50
N THR A 225 8.56 5.02 -9.60
CA THR A 225 9.92 4.52 -9.77
C THR A 225 10.07 3.23 -8.98
N LEU A 226 10.75 2.24 -9.54
CA LEU A 226 11.05 1.00 -8.83
C LEU A 226 12.05 1.26 -7.71
N THR A 227 11.88 0.61 -6.56
CA THR A 227 12.94 0.57 -5.54
C THR A 227 14.12 -0.26 -6.06
N SER A 228 15.25 -0.26 -5.34
CA SER A 228 16.39 -1.11 -5.71
C SER A 228 16.00 -2.60 -5.76
N VAL A 229 15.23 -3.07 -4.78
CA VAL A 229 14.73 -4.46 -4.74
C VAL A 229 13.66 -4.68 -5.81
N GLY A 230 12.73 -3.74 -6.02
CA GLY A 230 11.72 -3.81 -7.07
C GLY A 230 12.32 -3.88 -8.48
N ALA A 231 13.38 -3.11 -8.73
CA ALA A 231 14.16 -3.19 -9.96
C ALA A 231 14.86 -4.56 -10.08
N GLY A 232 15.40 -5.09 -8.98
CA GLY A 232 15.96 -6.44 -8.92
C GLY A 232 14.94 -7.52 -9.31
N VAL A 233 13.72 -7.47 -8.76
CA VAL A 233 12.63 -8.38 -9.12
C VAL A 233 12.26 -8.24 -10.60
N ARG A 234 12.13 -7.01 -11.11
CA ARG A 234 11.81 -6.76 -12.52
C ARG A 234 12.89 -7.32 -13.45
N LYS A 235 14.16 -7.10 -13.14
CA LYS A 235 15.29 -7.65 -13.92
C LYS A 235 15.28 -9.17 -13.86
N ALA A 236 15.13 -9.74 -12.67
CA ALA A 236 15.08 -11.19 -12.47
C ALA A 236 13.96 -11.89 -13.27
N LYS A 237 12.87 -11.18 -13.60
CA LYS A 237 11.76 -11.68 -14.41
C LYS A 237 11.91 -11.46 -15.93
N TYR A 238 12.37 -10.28 -16.35
CA TYR A 238 12.11 -9.80 -17.72
C TYR A 238 13.35 -9.37 -18.53
N THR A 239 14.58 -9.51 -18.02
CA THR A 239 15.81 -9.13 -18.77
C THR A 239 16.49 -10.32 -19.43
N ASP A 240 17.70 -10.16 -19.95
CA ASP A 240 18.50 -11.25 -20.52
C ASP A 240 18.83 -12.35 -19.47
N PRO A 241 19.03 -13.61 -19.90
CA PRO A 241 19.24 -14.75 -19.01
C PRO A 241 20.32 -14.56 -17.93
N ASP A 242 21.45 -13.94 -18.29
CA ASP A 242 22.56 -13.70 -17.37
C ASP A 242 22.19 -12.70 -16.26
N ASP A 243 21.49 -11.63 -16.63
CA ASP A 243 20.97 -10.66 -15.67
C ASP A 243 19.89 -11.27 -14.78
N ARG A 244 19.06 -12.19 -15.32
CA ARG A 244 18.06 -12.88 -14.50
C ARG A 244 18.71 -13.67 -13.38
N GLY A 245 19.76 -14.43 -13.70
CA GLY A 245 20.50 -15.24 -12.73
C GLY A 245 21.10 -14.39 -11.60
N ARG A 246 21.86 -13.34 -11.96
CA ARG A 246 22.52 -12.46 -10.97
C ARG A 246 21.52 -11.77 -10.04
N ASN A 247 20.44 -11.20 -10.59
CA ASN A 247 19.43 -10.52 -9.76
C ASN A 247 18.67 -11.52 -8.88
N ARG A 248 18.40 -12.74 -9.36
CA ARG A 248 17.77 -13.79 -8.54
C ARG A 248 18.67 -14.21 -7.37
N VAL A 249 19.95 -14.47 -7.61
CA VAL A 249 20.91 -14.82 -6.54
C VAL A 249 20.96 -13.73 -5.47
N ARG A 250 21.01 -12.45 -5.89
CA ARG A 250 21.00 -11.34 -4.93
C ARG A 250 19.73 -11.31 -4.07
N LEU A 251 18.57 -11.53 -4.67
CA LEU A 251 17.30 -11.60 -3.92
C LEU A 251 17.29 -12.79 -2.97
N VAL A 252 17.79 -13.95 -3.40
CA VAL A 252 17.90 -15.16 -2.55
C VAL A 252 18.77 -14.90 -1.34
N GLU A 253 19.94 -14.25 -1.48
CA GLU A 253 20.81 -13.94 -0.32
C GLU A 253 20.13 -12.99 0.68
N GLN A 254 19.39 -11.99 0.19
CA GLN A 254 18.64 -11.08 1.07
C GLN A 254 17.50 -11.80 1.81
N LEU A 255 16.75 -12.68 1.13
CA LEU A 255 15.71 -13.49 1.76
C LEU A 255 16.29 -14.53 2.71
N ALA A 256 17.42 -15.16 2.35
CA ALA A 256 18.14 -16.10 3.20
C ALA A 256 18.63 -15.42 4.48
N THR A 257 19.03 -14.15 4.42
CA THR A 257 19.37 -13.38 5.63
C THR A 257 18.19 -13.33 6.63
N ILE A 258 16.95 -13.22 6.15
CA ILE A 258 15.75 -13.28 7.00
C ILE A 258 15.61 -14.67 7.62
N VAL A 259 15.66 -15.71 6.78
CA VAL A 259 15.51 -17.11 7.23
C VAL A 259 16.58 -17.51 8.22
N ASP A 260 17.83 -17.14 7.95
CA ASP A 260 18.99 -17.52 8.74
C ASP A 260 19.08 -16.72 10.04
N THR A 261 18.42 -15.56 10.16
CA THR A 261 18.53 -14.68 11.35
C THR A 261 17.30 -14.75 12.26
N HIS A 262 16.09 -14.76 11.69
CA HIS A 262 14.84 -14.69 12.46
C HIS A 262 14.46 -16.06 13.06
N PRO A 263 14.23 -16.22 14.38
CA PRO A 263 14.03 -17.52 15.01
C PRO A 263 12.90 -18.36 14.41
N LEU A 264 11.72 -17.78 14.17
CA LEU A 264 10.60 -18.50 13.57
C LEU A 264 10.89 -18.97 12.13
N TYR A 265 11.49 -18.13 11.28
CA TYR A 265 11.85 -18.57 9.92
C TYR A 265 12.99 -19.59 9.93
N ARG A 266 13.98 -19.43 10.83
CA ARG A 266 15.06 -20.40 11.01
C ARG A 266 14.50 -21.76 11.43
N GLY A 267 13.54 -21.76 12.37
CA GLY A 267 12.88 -22.96 12.90
C GLY A 267 11.86 -23.60 11.96
N ALA A 268 11.40 -22.91 10.91
CA ALA A 268 10.47 -23.49 9.95
C ALA A 268 11.09 -24.71 9.24
N PHE A 269 10.29 -25.75 9.02
CA PHE A 269 10.75 -27.03 8.49
C PHE A 269 11.14 -26.93 7.01
N ALA A 270 10.29 -26.29 6.19
CA ALA A 270 10.43 -26.31 4.73
C ALA A 270 10.01 -24.99 4.10
N VAL A 271 10.35 -24.84 2.81
CA VAL A 271 9.99 -23.70 1.97
C VAL A 271 9.04 -24.17 0.88
N ALA A 272 7.90 -23.51 0.74
CA ALA A 272 7.00 -23.60 -0.39
C ALA A 272 7.04 -22.29 -1.19
N ALA A 273 6.65 -22.33 -2.46
CA ALA A 273 6.54 -21.13 -3.28
C ALA A 273 5.20 -21.04 -3.97
N VAL A 274 4.65 -19.83 -4.03
CA VAL A 274 3.43 -19.54 -4.77
C VAL A 274 3.69 -19.77 -6.27
N PRO A 275 2.98 -20.70 -6.94
CA PRO A 275 3.20 -20.92 -8.36
C PRO A 275 2.63 -19.75 -9.17
N GLY A 276 3.42 -19.23 -10.10
CA GLY A 276 3.00 -18.14 -10.97
C GLY A 276 2.18 -18.63 -12.18
N ARG A 277 1.27 -17.78 -12.68
CA ARG A 277 0.42 -18.11 -13.85
C ARG A 277 1.16 -18.02 -15.20
N ARG A 278 2.10 -17.08 -15.33
CA ARG A 278 2.83 -16.80 -16.59
C ARG A 278 4.33 -17.05 -16.49
N HIS A 279 4.87 -16.98 -15.28
CA HIS A 279 6.29 -17.12 -15.00
C HIS A 279 6.47 -17.96 -13.75
N ASP A 280 7.48 -18.82 -13.75
CA ASP A 280 7.87 -19.68 -12.63
C ASP A 280 8.87 -18.99 -11.68
N PHE A 281 8.93 -17.66 -11.71
CA PHE A 281 9.94 -16.90 -10.97
C PHE A 281 9.84 -17.12 -9.45
N SER A 282 8.63 -17.02 -8.87
CA SER A 282 8.41 -17.32 -7.44
C SER A 282 8.85 -18.75 -7.09
N THR A 283 8.56 -19.73 -7.95
CA THR A 283 8.98 -21.14 -7.76
C THR A 283 10.50 -21.28 -7.79
N LYS A 284 11.18 -20.68 -8.77
CA LYS A 284 12.65 -20.66 -8.86
C LYS A 284 13.27 -19.95 -7.65
N LEU A 285 12.71 -18.82 -7.25
CA LEU A 285 13.15 -18.04 -6.09
C LEU A 285 13.03 -18.87 -4.80
N GLY A 286 11.89 -19.52 -4.57
CA GLY A 286 11.67 -20.36 -3.41
C GLY A 286 12.53 -21.62 -3.39
N ASN A 287 12.75 -22.27 -4.53
CA ASN A 287 13.65 -23.43 -4.63
C ASN A 287 15.11 -23.04 -4.36
N ASP A 288 15.58 -21.92 -4.93
CA ASP A 288 16.92 -21.40 -4.66
C ASP A 288 17.08 -21.02 -3.18
N LEU A 289 16.06 -20.41 -2.57
CA LEU A 289 16.04 -20.12 -1.14
C LEU A 289 16.08 -21.39 -0.27
N ALA A 290 15.29 -22.40 -0.63
CA ALA A 290 15.27 -23.69 0.07
C ALA A 290 16.66 -24.34 0.07
N ARG A 291 17.30 -24.40 -1.11
CA ARG A 291 18.68 -24.90 -1.24
C ARG A 291 19.67 -24.07 -0.43
N ARG A 292 19.59 -22.75 -0.50
CA ARG A 292 20.49 -21.82 0.22
C ARG A 292 20.36 -21.93 1.74
N THR A 293 19.18 -22.27 2.25
CA THR A 293 18.89 -22.36 3.70
C THR A 293 18.90 -23.80 4.22
N GLY A 294 19.23 -24.79 3.36
CA GLY A 294 19.26 -26.21 3.74
C GLY A 294 17.88 -26.79 4.08
N LYS A 295 16.79 -26.20 3.55
CA LYS A 295 15.42 -26.61 3.82
C LYS A 295 14.84 -27.43 2.65
N PRO A 296 13.97 -28.42 2.89
CA PRO A 296 13.21 -29.06 1.84
C PRO A 296 12.35 -28.06 1.07
N PHE A 297 12.25 -28.24 -0.24
CA PHE A 297 11.33 -27.47 -1.08
C PHE A 297 10.04 -28.26 -1.30
N ILE A 298 8.90 -27.64 -0.98
CA ILE A 298 7.57 -28.21 -1.16
C ILE A 298 6.91 -27.59 -2.40
N THR A 299 6.48 -28.44 -3.32
CA THR A 299 5.77 -28.03 -4.52
C THR A 299 4.29 -27.79 -4.22
N LEU A 300 3.82 -26.57 -4.53
CA LEU A 300 2.39 -26.25 -4.56
C LEU A 300 1.87 -26.40 -5.99
N ASN A 301 0.90 -27.30 -6.18
CA ASN A 301 0.30 -27.52 -7.49
C ASN A 301 -0.97 -26.69 -7.65
N ALA A 302 -1.04 -25.86 -8.68
CA ALA A 302 -2.29 -25.17 -9.04
C ALA A 302 -3.31 -26.17 -9.57
N ARG A 303 -4.55 -26.13 -9.06
CA ARG A 303 -5.67 -26.86 -9.67
C ARG A 303 -6.11 -26.13 -10.93
N ALA A 304 -6.20 -26.86 -12.05
CA ALA A 304 -6.60 -26.34 -13.36
C ALA A 304 -8.12 -26.05 -13.49
N ASP A 305 -8.83 -25.86 -12.39
CA ASP A 305 -10.28 -25.73 -12.40
C ASP A 305 -10.67 -24.36 -12.98
N SER A 306 -11.05 -24.36 -14.26
CA SER A 306 -11.31 -23.17 -15.09
C SER A 306 -12.55 -22.37 -14.67
N SER A 307 -13.34 -22.90 -13.74
CA SER A 307 -14.63 -22.33 -13.35
C SER A 307 -14.54 -21.31 -12.21
N GLN A 308 -13.44 -21.28 -11.44
CA GLN A 308 -13.36 -20.48 -10.22
C GLN A 308 -12.39 -19.30 -10.32
N HIS A 309 -12.84 -18.13 -9.89
CA HIS A 309 -12.06 -16.89 -9.88
C HIS A 309 -10.95 -16.86 -8.81
N GLU A 310 -10.88 -17.88 -7.94
CA GLU A 310 -9.91 -17.95 -6.85
C GLU A 310 -8.84 -19.03 -7.09
N PRO A 311 -7.55 -18.72 -6.90
CA PRO A 311 -6.50 -19.73 -7.01
C PRO A 311 -6.71 -20.82 -5.96
N ARG A 312 -6.64 -22.09 -6.39
CA ARG A 312 -6.67 -23.25 -5.51
C ARG A 312 -5.36 -24.02 -5.67
N PHE A 313 -4.70 -24.31 -4.56
CA PHE A 313 -3.48 -25.10 -4.53
C PHE A 313 -3.71 -26.43 -3.82
N VAL A 314 -2.93 -27.43 -4.22
CA VAL A 314 -2.88 -28.75 -3.59
C VAL A 314 -1.43 -29.04 -3.24
N VAL A 315 -1.24 -29.67 -2.09
CA VAL A 315 0.04 -30.08 -1.53
C VAL A 315 -0.11 -31.49 -0.95
N ASP A 316 0.97 -32.27 -0.98
CA ASP A 316 1.01 -33.57 -0.32
C ASP A 316 1.00 -33.41 1.20
N THR A 317 -0.05 -33.91 1.86
CA THR A 317 -0.23 -33.88 3.32
C THR A 317 0.98 -34.43 4.06
N SER A 318 1.59 -35.53 3.59
CA SER A 318 2.72 -36.17 4.29
C SER A 318 3.95 -35.25 4.36
N SER A 319 4.09 -34.35 3.39
CA SER A 319 5.21 -33.40 3.33
C SER A 319 5.10 -32.27 4.36
N VAL A 320 3.89 -31.92 4.82
CA VAL A 320 3.62 -30.71 5.65
C VAL A 320 2.88 -30.94 6.96
N GLN A 321 2.27 -32.09 7.18
CA GLN A 321 1.51 -32.37 8.40
C GLN A 321 2.38 -32.18 9.65
N GLY A 322 1.87 -31.41 10.62
CA GLY A 322 2.55 -31.12 11.88
C GLY A 322 3.69 -30.09 11.78
N LYS A 323 3.98 -29.55 10.59
CA LYS A 323 5.18 -28.74 10.33
C LYS A 323 4.86 -27.26 10.12
N MET A 324 5.81 -26.41 10.49
CA MET A 324 5.83 -24.99 10.14
C MET A 324 6.46 -24.80 8.76
N VAL A 325 5.82 -24.03 7.87
CA VAL A 325 6.26 -23.86 6.47
C VAL A 325 6.42 -22.38 6.13
N ILE A 326 7.48 -22.03 5.41
CA ILE A 326 7.64 -20.69 4.82
C ILE A 326 7.01 -20.71 3.42
N VAL A 327 6.14 -19.76 3.11
CA VAL A 327 5.62 -19.55 1.75
C VAL A 327 6.27 -18.33 1.14
N VAL A 328 6.93 -18.55 0.01
CA VAL A 328 7.66 -17.52 -0.74
C VAL A 328 6.82 -17.03 -1.92
N ASP A 329 6.79 -15.72 -2.11
CA ASP A 329 6.32 -15.09 -3.34
C ASP A 329 7.25 -13.94 -3.77
N ASP A 330 7.17 -13.52 -5.02
CA ASP A 330 8.01 -12.45 -5.53
C ASP A 330 7.47 -11.05 -5.17
N VAL A 331 6.16 -10.85 -5.25
CA VAL A 331 5.51 -9.56 -5.00
C VAL A 331 4.21 -9.76 -4.22
N TYR A 332 4.18 -9.33 -2.96
CA TYR A 332 2.93 -9.23 -2.21
C TYR A 332 2.07 -8.08 -2.75
N ARG A 333 0.96 -8.42 -3.43
CA ARG A 333 -0.03 -7.45 -3.93
C ARG A 333 -1.22 -7.31 -2.99
N THR A 334 -2.25 -8.12 -3.20
CA THR A 334 -3.48 -8.16 -2.39
C THR A 334 -3.42 -9.24 -1.30
N GLY A 335 -2.37 -10.07 -1.29
CA GLY A 335 -2.27 -11.25 -0.46
C GLY A 335 -3.14 -12.44 -0.91
N ARG A 336 -4.07 -12.30 -1.87
CA ARG A 336 -5.02 -13.39 -2.24
C ARG A 336 -4.33 -14.68 -2.67
N THR A 337 -3.30 -14.59 -3.53
CA THR A 337 -2.59 -15.79 -4.01
C THR A 337 -1.76 -16.42 -2.88
N LEU A 338 -1.09 -15.60 -2.06
CA LEU A 338 -0.37 -16.09 -0.89
C LEU A 338 -1.33 -16.76 0.09
N GLN A 339 -2.51 -16.18 0.32
CA GLN A 339 -3.52 -16.72 1.22
C GLN A 339 -4.06 -18.06 0.73
N ALA A 340 -4.31 -18.22 -0.57
CA ALA A 340 -4.69 -19.51 -1.12
C ALA A 340 -3.62 -20.58 -0.87
N ALA A 341 -2.33 -20.22 -0.95
CA ALA A 341 -1.23 -21.14 -0.65
C ALA A 341 -1.20 -21.50 0.84
N VAL A 342 -1.38 -20.51 1.71
CA VAL A 342 -1.49 -20.72 3.17
C VAL A 342 -2.66 -21.63 3.53
N THR A 343 -3.84 -21.39 2.95
CA THR A 343 -5.02 -22.23 3.16
C THR A 343 -4.77 -23.66 2.73
N ALA A 344 -4.14 -23.88 1.56
CA ALA A 344 -3.80 -25.23 1.10
C ALA A 344 -2.83 -25.95 2.06
N LEU A 345 -1.81 -25.25 2.56
CA LEU A 345 -0.85 -25.81 3.52
C LEU A 345 -1.49 -26.14 4.87
N ARG A 346 -2.33 -25.24 5.40
CA ARG A 346 -3.07 -25.47 6.65
C ARG A 346 -4.06 -26.63 6.53
N HIS A 347 -4.79 -26.73 5.41
CA HIS A 347 -5.68 -27.87 5.15
C HIS A 347 -4.92 -29.20 5.04
N ALA A 348 -3.67 -29.17 4.59
CA ALA A 348 -2.78 -30.32 4.57
C ALA A 348 -2.10 -30.59 5.93
N GLY A 349 -2.49 -29.87 6.99
CA GLY A 349 -2.05 -30.12 8.36
C GLY A 349 -0.80 -29.36 8.78
N ALA A 350 -0.33 -28.35 8.04
CA ALA A 350 0.72 -27.47 8.53
C ALA A 350 0.28 -26.76 9.83
N THR A 351 1.16 -26.74 10.83
CA THR A 351 0.86 -26.15 12.15
C THR A 351 0.91 -24.63 12.12
N ASP A 352 1.85 -24.08 11.35
CA ASP A 352 1.97 -22.66 11.12
C ASP A 352 2.54 -22.38 9.72
N VAL A 353 2.23 -21.19 9.19
CA VAL A 353 2.66 -20.77 7.86
C VAL A 353 3.16 -19.34 7.92
N LEU A 354 4.40 -19.11 7.50
CA LEU A 354 5.05 -17.81 7.50
C LEU A 354 5.18 -17.28 6.07
N GLY A 355 4.75 -16.05 5.80
CA GLY A 355 4.89 -15.44 4.48
C GLY A 355 6.23 -14.72 4.31
N LEU A 356 6.90 -14.92 3.18
CA LEU A 356 8.13 -14.23 2.85
C LEU A 356 8.09 -13.74 1.41
N THR A 357 8.32 -12.44 1.17
CA THR A 357 8.31 -11.91 -0.20
C THR A 357 9.48 -11.01 -0.53
N ALA A 358 9.89 -10.98 -1.80
CA ALA A 358 10.95 -10.07 -2.21
C ALA A 358 10.48 -8.61 -2.14
N THR A 359 9.28 -8.30 -2.62
CA THR A 359 8.70 -6.95 -2.49
C THR A 359 7.23 -6.99 -2.13
N CYS A 360 6.70 -5.89 -1.61
CA CYS A 360 5.25 -5.68 -1.50
C CYS A 360 4.82 -4.41 -2.24
N THR A 361 3.56 -4.29 -2.63
CA THR A 361 3.05 -3.05 -3.22
C THR A 361 2.74 -2.02 -2.11
N THR A 362 2.67 -0.73 -2.44
CA THR A 362 2.31 0.33 -1.47
C THR A 362 0.80 0.34 -1.16
N SER A 363 -0.03 -0.20 -2.06
CA SER A 363 -1.43 -0.57 -1.81
C SER A 363 -1.82 -1.75 -2.70
N ALA A 364 -2.72 -2.59 -2.20
CA ALA A 364 -3.28 -3.74 -2.90
C ALA A 364 -3.93 -3.42 -4.27
N ALA A 365 -4.24 -2.14 -4.55
CA ALA A 365 -5.02 -1.71 -5.71
C ALA A 365 -4.28 -0.84 -6.74
N VAL A 366 -2.97 -0.56 -6.60
CA VAL A 366 -2.24 0.02 -7.73
C VAL A 366 -2.07 -1.11 -8.75
N SER A 367 -2.97 -1.16 -9.73
CA SER A 367 -2.79 -1.94 -10.96
C SER A 367 -2.00 -1.08 -11.95
N PRO A 368 -0.67 -1.22 -12.07
CA PRO A 368 0.07 -0.56 -13.15
C PRO A 368 0.02 -1.42 -14.40
N CYS A 369 -1.18 -1.68 -14.97
CA CYS A 369 -1.30 -2.48 -16.19
C CYS A 369 -2.55 -2.10 -17.02
N GLY A 370 -2.78 -0.81 -17.25
CA GLY A 370 -3.46 -0.39 -18.47
C GLY A 370 -2.49 -0.54 -19.62
N HIS A 371 -2.33 -1.77 -20.15
CA HIS A 371 -1.84 -1.89 -21.51
C HIS A 371 -2.94 -1.34 -22.40
N HIS A 372 -2.62 -0.23 -23.08
CA HIS A 372 -3.18 0.10 -24.37
C HIS A 372 -3.44 -1.20 -25.14
N ARG A 373 -4.71 -1.40 -25.53
CA ARG A 373 -4.97 -2.05 -26.81
C ARG A 373 -4.35 -1.11 -27.84
N ASP A 374 -3.14 -1.44 -28.28
CA ASP A 374 -2.77 -1.11 -29.64
C ASP A 374 -3.57 -2.09 -30.49
N ASP A 375 -4.65 -1.58 -31.07
CA ASP A 375 -5.34 -2.23 -32.17
C ASP A 375 -4.29 -2.54 -33.23
N ALA A 376 -4.13 -3.83 -33.53
CA ALA A 376 -3.38 -4.24 -34.72
C ALA A 376 -4.11 -3.69 -35.95
N PRO A 377 -3.40 -3.11 -36.94
CA PRO A 377 -4.02 -2.86 -38.23
C PRO A 377 -4.32 -4.22 -38.88
N ALA A 378 -5.60 -4.53 -39.02
CA ALA A 378 -6.05 -5.54 -39.95
C ALA A 378 -6.01 -4.92 -41.35
N GLU A 379 -4.89 -5.11 -42.06
CA GLU A 379 -4.85 -4.95 -43.51
C GLU A 379 -3.65 -5.70 -44.11
N VAL A 380 -3.85 -6.98 -44.44
CA VAL A 380 -3.27 -7.61 -45.63
C VAL A 380 -4.28 -8.65 -46.12
N LEU A 381 -5.15 -8.24 -47.06
CA LEU A 381 -5.72 -9.10 -48.11
C LEU A 381 -6.17 -8.21 -49.27
N SER A 382 -5.27 -7.95 -50.22
CA SER A 382 -5.56 -7.84 -51.67
C SER A 382 -4.25 -7.62 -52.42
N GLY A 383 -3.88 -8.59 -53.26
CA GLY A 383 -2.67 -8.60 -54.08
C GLY A 383 -2.12 -10.00 -54.25
#